data_AF-A0A346N1H6-F1
#
_entry.id   AF-A0A346N1H6-F1
#
_cell.length_a   1.000
_cell.length_b   1.000
_cell.length_c   1.000
_cell.angle_alpha   90.00
_cell.angle_beta   90.00
_cell.angle_gamma   90.00
#
_symmetry.space_group_name_H-M   'P 1'
#
loop_
_entity.id
_entity.type
_entity.pdbx_description
1 polymer ?
#
loop_
_entity_poly.entity_id
_entity_poly.type
_entity_poly.pdbx_seq_one_letter_code
_entity_poly.pdbx_strand_id
1 'polypeptide(L)'
;MATYVQDLFTVAMGGGSVRRFGDMAVVILPDASLVTTKQEFQDAQRWARSRNTTGDEVKDRAQMLAQLQTMVASVSGGSDTRGAMPKIARLAGIMRTEGMDLEAWRIPQAILDVLPPAPIVEPPPPIPPRAARRSP
;
A
#
# COMPACT_ATOMS: atom_id res chain seq x y z
N MET A 1 11.12 29.54 -23.06
CA MET A 1 10.21 28.50 -22.52
C MET A 1 10.92 27.84 -21.35
N ALA A 2 10.37 27.90 -20.14
CA ALA A 2 10.95 27.17 -19.01
C ALA A 2 10.66 25.67 -19.22
N THR A 3 11.69 24.89 -19.48
CA THR A 3 11.58 23.43 -19.53
C THR A 3 11.25 22.95 -18.13
N TYR A 4 10.02 22.52 -17.90
CA TYR A 4 9.62 21.96 -16.60
C TYR A 4 10.28 20.58 -16.48
N VAL A 5 11.40 20.51 -15.77
CA VAL A 5 12.06 19.22 -15.49
C VAL A 5 11.19 18.52 -14.46
N GLN A 6 10.46 17.50 -14.89
CA GLN A 6 9.70 16.66 -13.97
C GLN A 6 10.66 15.84 -13.11
N ASP A 7 10.30 15.67 -11.84
CA ASP A 7 11.02 14.78 -10.95
C ASP A 7 10.67 13.31 -11.23
N LEU A 8 11.57 12.40 -10.85
CA LEU A 8 11.42 10.97 -11.06
C LEU A 8 10.15 10.42 -10.41
N PHE A 9 9.75 10.94 -9.24
CA PHE A 9 8.53 10.46 -8.56
C PHE A 9 7.27 10.77 -9.39
N THR A 10 7.17 11.99 -9.92
CA THR A 10 6.04 12.40 -10.75
C THR A 10 5.89 11.50 -11.98
N VAL A 11 6.99 11.18 -12.66
CA VAL A 11 6.98 10.29 -13.83
C VAL A 11 6.72 8.85 -13.44
N ALA A 12 7.42 8.31 -12.42
CA ALA A 12 7.25 6.94 -11.93
C ALA A 12 5.81 6.59 -11.52
N MET A 13 5.11 7.57 -10.91
CA MET A 13 3.72 7.38 -10.50
C MET A 13 2.78 7.27 -11.71
N GLY A 14 3.03 7.93 -12.83
CA GLY A 14 2.28 7.73 -14.08
C GLY A 14 0.77 7.90 -13.95
N GLY A 15 0.30 8.81 -13.08
CA GLY A 15 -1.13 8.97 -12.76
C GLY A 15 -1.69 7.97 -11.74
N GLY A 16 -0.83 7.13 -11.15
CA GLY A 16 -1.15 6.26 -10.02
C GLY A 16 -1.53 7.01 -8.75
N SER A 17 -2.00 6.25 -7.76
CA SER A 17 -2.49 6.77 -6.48
C SER A 17 -1.84 6.07 -5.29
N VAL A 18 -1.85 6.75 -4.14
CA VAL A 18 -1.32 6.22 -2.89
C VAL A 18 -2.37 6.37 -1.81
N ARG A 19 -2.74 5.26 -1.19
CA ARG A 19 -3.63 5.22 -0.02
C ARG A 19 -2.81 4.85 1.21
N ARG A 20 -3.03 5.52 2.33
CA ARG A 20 -2.30 5.27 3.58
C ARG A 20 -3.28 4.79 4.64
N PHE A 21 -2.91 3.72 5.32
CA PHE A 21 -3.74 3.06 6.35
C PHE A 21 -2.82 2.77 7.53
N GLY A 22 -3.06 3.39 8.69
CA GLY A 22 -2.19 3.27 9.85
C GLY A 22 -0.70 3.44 9.50
N ASP A 23 0.05 2.34 9.59
CA ASP A 23 1.51 2.25 9.35
C ASP A 23 1.89 1.68 7.96
N MET A 24 0.92 1.45 7.07
CA MET A 24 1.16 0.97 5.70
C MET A 24 0.74 1.99 4.63
N ALA A 25 1.34 1.85 3.46
CA ALA A 25 0.98 2.56 2.25
C ALA A 25 0.68 1.55 1.13
N VAL A 26 -0.49 1.70 0.53
CA VAL A 26 -0.92 0.99 -0.68
C VAL A 26 -0.67 1.90 -1.87
N VAL A 27 0.18 1.46 -2.78
CA VAL A 27 0.55 2.18 -4.00
C VAL A 27 -0.11 1.47 -5.17
N ILE A 28 -0.93 2.20 -5.91
CA ILE A 28 -1.65 1.73 -7.10
C ILE A 28 -1.03 2.46 -8.29
N LEU A 29 -0.38 1.71 -9.17
CA LEU A 29 0.24 2.16 -10.40
C LEU A 29 -0.55 1.58 -11.59
N PRO A 30 -0.38 2.11 -12.81
CA PRO A 30 -1.08 1.60 -14.00
C PRO A 30 -0.86 0.10 -14.27
N ASP A 31 0.31 -0.44 -13.93
CA ASP A 31 0.74 -1.82 -14.22
C ASP A 31 1.06 -2.65 -12.96
N ALA A 32 0.98 -2.04 -11.79
CA ALA A 32 1.38 -2.67 -10.54
C ALA A 32 0.56 -2.14 -9.36
N SER A 33 0.34 -2.99 -8.37
CA SER A 33 -0.20 -2.58 -7.08
C SER A 33 0.61 -3.25 -6.00
N LEU A 34 0.99 -2.50 -4.98
CA LEU A 34 1.83 -3.00 -3.90
C LEU A 34 1.48 -2.35 -2.56
N VAL A 35 1.80 -3.05 -1.49
CA VAL A 35 1.78 -2.56 -0.12
C VAL A 35 3.20 -2.49 0.40
N THR A 36 3.55 -1.41 1.08
CA THR A 36 4.82 -1.25 1.81
C THR A 36 4.56 -0.52 3.12
N THR A 37 5.59 -0.36 3.95
CA THR A 37 5.46 0.48 5.16
C THR A 37 5.37 1.95 4.76
N LYS A 38 4.63 2.74 5.56
CA LYS A 38 4.49 4.17 5.33
C LYS A 38 5.84 4.89 5.35
N GLN A 39 6.74 4.48 6.25
CA GLN A 39 8.08 5.04 6.38
C GLN A 39 8.93 4.78 5.13
N GLU A 40 9.04 3.52 4.68
CA GLU A 40 9.81 3.18 3.46
C GLU A 40 9.26 3.92 2.24
N PHE A 41 7.93 4.03 2.11
CA PHE A 41 7.33 4.79 1.02
C PHE A 41 7.71 6.29 1.06
N GLN A 42 7.68 6.90 2.25
CA GLN A 42 8.06 8.31 2.40
C GLN A 42 9.53 8.54 2.05
N ASP A 43 10.41 7.62 2.43
CA ASP A 43 11.83 7.67 2.10
C ASP A 43 12.06 7.54 0.59
N ALA A 44 11.42 6.55 -0.04
CA ALA A 44 11.48 6.37 -1.50
C ALA A 44 10.90 7.57 -2.26
N GLN A 45 9.79 8.14 -1.77
CA GLN A 45 9.17 9.34 -2.35
C GLN A 45 10.10 10.56 -2.25
N ARG A 46 10.73 10.79 -1.09
CA ARG A 46 11.69 11.90 -0.91
C ARG A 46 12.91 11.72 -1.81
N TRP A 47 13.44 10.51 -1.88
CA TRP A 47 14.55 10.18 -2.78
C TRP A 47 14.17 10.45 -4.24
N ALA A 48 13.03 9.93 -4.71
CA ALA A 48 12.60 10.07 -6.10
C ALA A 48 12.32 11.53 -6.49
N ARG A 49 11.73 12.33 -5.59
CA ARG A 49 11.53 13.78 -5.83
C ARG A 49 12.82 14.58 -5.91
N SER A 50 13.92 14.06 -5.38
CA SER A 50 15.24 14.71 -5.45
C SER A 50 16.01 14.37 -6.74
N ARG A 51 15.45 13.49 -7.59
CA ARG A 51 16.07 13.01 -8.83
C ARG A 51 15.31 13.54 -10.04
N ASN A 52 16.06 13.87 -11.09
CA ASN A 52 15.48 14.14 -12.40
C ASN A 52 14.96 12.84 -13.01
N THR A 53 13.84 12.92 -13.71
CA THR A 53 13.31 11.82 -14.53
C THR A 53 14.31 11.40 -15.62
N THR A 54 14.33 10.10 -15.95
CA THR A 54 15.02 9.62 -17.16
C THR A 54 14.20 9.83 -18.44
N GLY A 55 12.94 10.25 -18.31
CA GLY A 55 11.95 10.38 -19.39
C GLY A 55 11.25 9.06 -19.74
N ASP A 56 11.62 7.95 -19.10
CA ASP A 56 11.06 6.61 -19.31
C ASP A 56 10.34 6.17 -18.04
N GLU A 57 9.01 6.17 -18.10
CA GLU A 57 8.13 5.86 -16.96
C GLU A 57 8.42 4.49 -16.34
N VAL A 58 8.67 3.48 -17.16
CA VAL A 58 8.90 2.11 -16.69
C VAL A 58 10.23 2.04 -15.94
N LYS A 59 11.28 2.70 -16.46
CA LYS A 59 12.59 2.75 -15.79
C LYS A 59 12.56 3.57 -14.51
N ASP A 60 11.92 4.73 -14.52
CA ASP A 60 11.79 5.59 -13.34
C ASP A 60 10.99 4.88 -12.25
N ARG A 61 9.91 4.18 -12.61
CA ARG A 61 9.16 3.31 -11.70
C ARG A 61 10.04 2.22 -11.12
N ALA A 62 10.77 1.47 -11.95
CA ALA A 62 11.65 0.42 -11.46
C ALA A 62 12.71 0.96 -10.48
N GLN A 63 13.28 2.13 -10.75
CA GLN A 63 14.24 2.80 -9.87
C GLN A 63 13.64 3.24 -8.54
N MET A 64 12.42 3.81 -8.56
CA MET A 64 11.69 4.18 -7.34
C MET A 64 11.36 2.94 -6.50
N LEU A 65 10.80 1.90 -7.12
CA LEU A 65 10.43 0.66 -6.43
C LEU A 65 11.65 -0.07 -5.88
N ALA A 66 12.80 0.04 -6.54
CA ALA A 66 14.06 -0.50 -6.05
C ALA A 66 14.50 0.08 -4.69
N GLN A 67 13.98 1.24 -4.26
CA GLN A 67 14.24 1.80 -2.94
C GLN A 67 13.45 1.13 -1.80
N LEU A 68 12.35 0.44 -2.11
CA LEU A 68 11.44 -0.12 -1.10
C LEU A 68 11.92 -1.47 -0.58
N GLN A 69 12.64 -1.55 0.52
CA GLN A 69 13.21 -2.85 0.97
C GLN A 69 12.16 -3.93 1.21
N THR A 70 10.95 -3.55 1.65
CA THR A 70 9.85 -4.45 1.93
C THR A 70 8.64 -4.04 1.10
N MET A 71 8.14 -4.92 0.23
CA MET A 71 6.88 -4.71 -0.47
C MET A 71 6.15 -6.03 -0.69
N VAL A 72 4.83 -5.99 -0.57
CA VAL A 72 3.93 -7.09 -0.92
C VAL A 72 3.20 -6.68 -2.19
N ALA A 73 3.38 -7.44 -3.27
CA ALA A 73 2.76 -7.14 -4.56
C ALA A 73 1.37 -7.76 -4.67
N SER A 74 0.48 -7.13 -5.43
CA SER A 74 -0.82 -7.69 -5.81
C SER A 74 -0.63 -8.89 -6.75
N VAL A 75 -1.52 -9.88 -6.66
CA VAL A 75 -1.54 -11.00 -7.61
C VAL A 75 -1.78 -10.52 -9.03
N SER A 76 -2.61 -9.49 -9.21
CA SER A 76 -2.98 -8.90 -10.50
C SER A 76 -1.91 -8.02 -11.14
N GLY A 77 -0.83 -7.69 -10.42
CA GLY A 77 0.24 -6.81 -10.90
C GLY A 77 1.45 -7.56 -11.44
N GLY A 78 2.31 -6.85 -12.18
CA GLY A 78 3.57 -7.39 -12.71
C GLY A 78 4.75 -7.39 -11.73
N SER A 79 4.56 -6.95 -10.49
CA SER A 79 5.63 -6.89 -9.47
C SER A 79 5.64 -8.13 -8.57
N ASP A 80 6.79 -8.44 -8.00
CA ASP A 80 6.94 -9.51 -7.01
C ASP A 80 7.06 -8.98 -5.58
N THR A 81 6.61 -9.79 -4.62
CA THR A 81 6.81 -9.52 -3.20
C THR A 81 8.29 -9.64 -2.85
N ARG A 82 8.83 -8.69 -2.09
CA ARG A 82 10.22 -8.68 -1.64
C ARG A 82 10.35 -8.21 -0.19
N GLY A 83 11.40 -8.66 0.48
CA GLY A 83 11.73 -8.28 1.85
C GLY A 83 11.97 -9.48 2.75
N ALA A 84 12.37 -9.22 3.99
CA ALA A 84 12.58 -10.28 4.98
C ALA A 84 11.23 -10.82 5.48
N MET A 85 11.12 -12.16 5.64
CA MET A 85 9.89 -12.83 6.09
C MET A 85 9.25 -12.19 7.35
N PRO A 86 10.00 -11.80 8.41
CA PRO A 86 9.39 -11.16 9.58
C PRO A 86 8.76 -9.80 9.27
N LYS A 87 9.34 -9.03 8.35
CA LYS A 87 8.79 -7.73 7.93
C LYS A 87 7.54 -7.92 7.09
N ILE A 88 7.55 -8.89 6.18
CA ILE A 88 6.37 -9.26 5.37
C ILE A 88 5.25 -9.75 6.29
N ALA A 89 5.55 -10.57 7.30
CA ALA A 89 4.55 -11.06 8.26
C ALA A 89 3.91 -9.92 9.06
N ARG A 90 4.73 -8.96 9.53
CA ARG A 90 4.21 -7.75 10.18
C ARG A 90 3.30 -6.95 9.24
N LEU A 91 3.70 -6.76 7.99
CA LEU A 91 2.90 -6.02 7.01
C LEU A 91 1.58 -6.73 6.69
N ALA A 92 1.62 -8.06 6.50
CA ALA A 92 0.43 -8.87 6.27
C ALA A 92 -0.54 -8.84 7.47
N GLY A 93 -0.01 -8.80 8.70
CA GLY A 93 -0.80 -8.59 9.91
C GLY A 93 -1.54 -7.25 9.90
N ILE A 94 -0.86 -6.16 9.52
CA ILE A 94 -1.49 -4.84 9.38
C ILE A 94 -2.55 -4.86 8.27
N MET A 95 -2.25 -5.45 7.12
CA MET A 95 -3.21 -5.59 6.01
C MET A 95 -4.48 -6.30 6.48
N ARG A 96 -4.35 -7.38 7.27
CA ARG A 96 -5.49 -8.10 7.85
C ARG A 96 -6.29 -7.25 8.83
N THR A 97 -5.62 -6.53 9.72
CA THR A 97 -6.27 -5.63 10.70
C THR A 97 -7.04 -4.51 10.01
N GLU A 98 -6.55 -4.03 8.88
CA GLU A 98 -7.19 -2.99 8.06
C GLU A 98 -8.27 -3.57 7.11
N GLY A 99 -8.61 -4.86 7.26
CA GLY A 99 -9.69 -5.51 6.52
C GLY A 99 -9.38 -5.77 5.04
N MET A 100 -8.10 -5.79 4.66
CA MET A 100 -7.72 -6.15 3.29
C MET A 100 -7.89 -7.65 3.05
N ASP A 101 -8.39 -8.00 1.88
CA ASP A 101 -8.37 -9.37 1.38
C ASP A 101 -6.93 -9.77 1.05
N LEU A 102 -6.36 -10.70 1.84
CA LEU A 102 -4.98 -11.14 1.69
C LEU A 102 -4.78 -12.05 0.47
N GLU A 103 -5.82 -12.70 -0.05
CA GLU A 103 -5.74 -13.59 -1.22
C GLU A 103 -5.48 -12.81 -2.51
N ALA A 104 -5.85 -11.53 -2.53
CA ALA A 104 -5.52 -10.61 -3.62
C ALA A 104 -4.02 -10.24 -3.69
N TRP A 105 -3.19 -10.69 -2.74
CA TRP A 105 -1.78 -10.32 -2.61
C TRP A 105 -0.85 -11.53 -2.61
N ARG A 106 0.35 -11.35 -3.15
CA ARG A 106 1.40 -12.39 -3.21
C ARG A 106 2.10 -12.54 -1.86
N ILE A 107 1.39 -12.97 -0.84
CA ILE A 107 1.94 -13.21 0.50
C ILE A 107 2.40 -14.68 0.57
N PRO A 108 3.64 -14.97 1.01
CA PRO A 108 4.11 -16.34 1.20
C PRO A 108 3.18 -17.16 2.12
N GLN A 109 2.84 -18.39 1.72
CA GLN A 109 1.93 -19.25 2.50
C GLN A 109 2.41 -19.46 3.95
N ALA A 110 3.71 -19.64 4.15
CA ALA A 110 4.31 -19.80 5.48
C ALA A 110 4.03 -18.61 6.42
N ILE A 111 3.72 -17.43 5.88
CA ILE A 111 3.31 -16.26 6.66
C ILE A 111 1.81 -16.33 6.95
N LEU A 112 0.98 -16.68 5.96
CA LEU A 112 -0.47 -16.81 6.14
C LEU A 112 -0.81 -17.83 7.23
N ASP A 113 -0.06 -18.94 7.30
CA ASP A 113 -0.26 -20.02 8.26
C ASP A 113 -0.02 -19.61 9.72
N VAL A 114 0.80 -18.57 9.95
CA VAL A 114 1.16 -18.08 11.30
C VAL A 114 0.47 -16.78 11.68
N LEU A 115 -0.34 -16.21 10.78
CA LEU A 115 -1.06 -14.96 11.09
C LEU A 115 -2.16 -15.23 12.12
N PRO A 116 -2.24 -14.42 13.19
CA PRO A 116 -3.32 -14.53 14.16
C PRO A 116 -4.67 -14.33 13.46
N PRO A 117 -5.75 -14.99 13.94
CA PRO A 117 -7.08 -14.86 13.35
C PRO A 117 -7.51 -13.39 13.25
N ALA A 118 -8.34 -13.08 12.26
CA ALA A 118 -8.80 -11.71 12.04
C ALA A 118 -9.46 -11.19 13.33
N PRO A 119 -9.21 -9.92 13.71
CA PRO A 119 -9.93 -9.34 14.83
C PRO A 119 -11.43 -9.46 14.54
N ILE A 120 -12.19 -10.00 15.48
CA ILE A 120 -13.65 -10.05 15.40
C ILE A 120 -14.09 -8.58 15.46
N VAL A 121 -14.47 -8.01 14.31
CA VAL A 121 -15.14 -6.71 14.28
C VAL A 121 -16.54 -6.96 14.79
N GLU A 122 -16.76 -6.73 16.09
CA GLU A 122 -18.09 -6.79 16.68
C GLU A 122 -18.98 -5.82 15.88
N PRO A 123 -20.13 -6.27 15.35
CA PRO A 123 -21.02 -5.38 14.63
C PRO A 123 -21.37 -4.20 15.54
N PRO A 124 -21.40 -2.96 15.02
CA PRO A 124 -21.74 -1.81 15.83
C PRO A 124 -23.05 -2.09 16.56
N PRO A 125 -23.16 -1.74 17.86
CA PRO A 125 -24.37 -2.01 18.62
C PRO A 125 -25.58 -1.44 17.85
N PRO A 126 -26.69 -2.19 17.78
CA PRO A 126 -27.86 -1.75 17.04
C PRO A 126 -28.24 -0.35 17.52
N ILE A 127 -28.43 0.57 16.57
CA ILE A 127 -28.87 1.93 16.88
C ILE A 127 -30.15 1.79 17.71
N PRO A 128 -30.20 2.31 18.95
CA PRO A 128 -31.39 2.19 19.76
C PRO A 128 -32.56 2.82 18.99
N PRO A 129 -33.74 2.15 18.94
CA PRO A 129 -34.89 2.70 18.24
C PRO A 129 -35.16 4.08 18.82
N ARG A 130 -35.14 5.10 17.95
CA ARG A 130 -35.36 6.50 18.32
C ARG A 130 -36.66 6.56 19.13
N ALA A 131 -36.55 6.82 20.43
CA ALA A 131 -37.70 6.90 21.32
C ALA A 131 -38.72 7.84 20.68
N ALA A 132 -39.89 7.31 20.33
CA ALA A 132 -40.98 8.10 19.80
C ALA A 132 -41.24 9.22 20.80
N ARG A 133 -40.94 10.47 20.41
CA ARG A 133 -41.33 11.64 21.19
C ARG A 133 -42.85 11.59 21.23
N ARG A 134 -43.41 11.18 22.36
CA ARG A 134 -44.82 11.42 22.67
C ARG A 134 -44.96 12.92 22.77
N SER A 135 -45.60 13.53 21.76
CA SER A 135 -46.06 14.89 21.87
C SER A 135 -47.21 14.94 22.90
N PRO A 136 -47.26 15.97 23.76
CA PRO A 136 -48.33 16.18 24.72
C PRO A 136 -49.68 16.47 24.05
#